data_AF-A0AAW0M5B4-F1
#
_entry.id   AF-A0AAW0M5B4-F1
#
_cell.length_a   1.000
_cell.length_b   1.000
_cell.length_c   1.000
_cell.angle_alpha   90.00
_cell.angle_beta   90.00
_cell.angle_gamma   90.00
#
_symmetry.space_group_name_H-M   'P 1'
#
loop_
_entity.id
_entity.type
_entity.pdbx_description
1 polymer ?
#
loop_
_entity_poly.entity_id
_entity_poly.type
_entity_poly.pdbx_seq_one_letter_code
_entity_poly.pdbx_strand_id
1 'polypeptide(L)'
;MSTTKSASMDPVIASLSTSFGQVPPAAIPAMLDCILASTGLSPLSLYASLLDAFPNLIKVSPISSNTQFVKLSSSDVIKEDEKLVSDRCNYLTSLVGALCHLLKKFGELSCEIAELFVDVVVETNSWAVVEVTLVLFSLRSVGLSVGVLQGKESDVLECSVFRGLTDQANDLGMVKEQMLSSGGSFPLSISCHILNFMLDAALQSLQATPTPELMVANGCYAEKFVGNLIWDLCNVTEKLLLQSLEHRSCMIGFFLPVIFKALVFHRSFDISIHGQTCTLSRKSFLMKIWNCCRALFSLGPLDRRDAYNVLSLYLSFFPCTEECEDAEEFDIRAEKEFWDEIKRGLVDKEGLVRKQSLQILKNALNINGGSPSSSGVSEIKLCERESIPRGMTKREQWADKEAKSMGVGKICNSDDLYLNSHQQWEAFILLYEMLEEYGTHLVEAAWNHQVWHRVYFILDFSTES
;
A
#
# COMPACT_ATOMS: atom_id res chain seq x y z
N MET A 1 39.12 33.07 -15.67
CA MET A 1 38.34 32.62 -16.84
C MET A 1 38.84 31.25 -17.27
N SER A 2 38.04 30.21 -17.04
CA SER A 2 38.12 28.92 -17.74
C SER A 2 36.71 28.36 -17.69
N THR A 3 35.92 28.75 -18.69
CA THR A 3 34.60 28.23 -18.96
C THR A 3 34.75 26.78 -19.44
N THR A 4 34.54 25.82 -18.55
CA THR A 4 34.21 24.45 -18.94
C THR A 4 32.89 24.51 -19.70
N LYS A 5 32.98 24.48 -21.04
CA LYS A 5 31.83 24.22 -21.91
C LYS A 5 31.11 22.99 -21.38
N SER A 6 29.86 23.12 -20.97
CA SER A 6 28.93 22.00 -20.89
C SER A 6 28.84 21.42 -22.30
N ALA A 7 29.53 20.31 -22.56
CA ALA A 7 29.31 19.57 -23.79
C ALA A 7 27.82 19.19 -23.83
N SER A 8 27.12 19.55 -24.91
CA SER A 8 25.72 19.17 -25.08
C SER A 8 25.64 17.64 -25.04
N MET A 9 24.70 17.12 -24.25
CA MET A 9 24.44 15.67 -24.13
C MET A 9 23.67 15.12 -25.33
N ASP A 10 23.11 15.99 -26.17
CA ASP A 10 22.30 15.66 -27.34
C ASP A 10 22.93 14.62 -28.28
N PRO A 11 24.24 14.67 -28.66
CA PRO A 11 24.85 13.63 -29.48
C PRO A 11 24.93 12.27 -28.79
N VAL A 12 25.12 12.24 -27.46
CA VAL A 12 25.15 11.00 -26.68
C VAL A 12 23.75 10.39 -26.64
N ILE A 13 22.72 11.21 -26.39
CA ILE A 13 21.33 10.77 -26.35
C ILE A 13 20.83 10.31 -27.72
N ALA A 14 21.18 11.00 -28.80
CA ALA A 14 20.85 10.59 -30.16
C ALA A 14 21.49 9.24 -30.54
N SER A 15 22.74 9.02 -30.14
CA SER A 15 23.45 7.76 -30.34
C SER A 15 22.84 6.62 -29.52
N LEU A 16 22.50 6.88 -28.26
CA LEU A 16 21.82 5.92 -27.38
C LEU A 16 20.44 5.53 -27.89
N SER A 17 19.63 6.51 -28.31
CA SER A 17 18.33 6.27 -28.95
C SER A 17 18.49 5.33 -30.14
N THR A 18 19.43 5.61 -31.04
CA THR A 18 19.70 4.73 -32.19
C THR A 18 20.08 3.32 -31.74
N SER A 19 20.89 3.21 -30.68
CA SER A 19 21.36 1.94 -30.14
C SER A 19 20.23 1.11 -29.50
N PHE A 20 19.23 1.73 -28.87
CA PHE A 20 18.11 1.02 -28.26
C PHE A 20 17.28 0.19 -29.26
N GLY A 21 17.24 0.62 -30.52
CA GLY A 21 16.57 -0.13 -31.60
C GLY A 21 17.44 -1.19 -32.27
N GLN A 22 18.76 -1.17 -32.04
CA GLN A 22 19.72 -2.05 -32.71
C GLN A 22 20.29 -3.13 -31.79
N VAL A 23 20.31 -2.87 -30.49
CA VAL A 23 20.91 -3.74 -29.48
C VAL A 23 19.80 -4.50 -28.75
N PRO A 24 19.94 -5.83 -28.53
CA PRO A 24 18.99 -6.58 -27.72
C PRO A 24 18.84 -5.99 -26.32
N PRO A 25 17.64 -5.94 -25.73
CA PRO A 25 17.42 -5.36 -24.39
C PRO A 25 18.35 -5.92 -23.30
N ALA A 26 18.69 -7.20 -23.44
CA ALA A 26 19.65 -7.94 -22.63
C ALA A 26 21.04 -7.28 -22.51
N ALA A 27 21.52 -6.63 -23.58
CA ALA A 27 22.86 -6.06 -23.65
C ALA A 27 22.92 -4.59 -23.23
N ILE A 28 21.76 -3.95 -23.00
CA ILE A 28 21.67 -2.54 -22.62
C ILE A 28 22.38 -2.22 -21.30
N PRO A 29 22.23 -2.99 -20.21
CA PRO A 29 22.97 -2.75 -18.97
C PRO A 29 24.49 -2.69 -19.15
N ALA A 30 25.04 -3.69 -19.86
CA ALA A 30 26.47 -3.77 -20.12
C ALA A 30 26.96 -2.62 -21.02
N MET A 31 26.17 -2.26 -22.05
CA MET A 31 26.46 -1.12 -22.92
C MET A 31 26.53 0.18 -22.11
N LEU A 32 25.57 0.43 -21.22
CA LEU A 32 25.55 1.62 -20.37
C LEU A 32 26.72 1.62 -19.38
N ASP A 33 27.08 0.47 -18.81
CA ASP A 33 28.25 0.35 -17.94
C ASP A 33 29.53 0.73 -18.66
N CYS A 34 29.71 0.27 -19.90
CA CYS A 34 30.83 0.65 -20.75
C CYS A 34 30.82 2.16 -21.07
N ILE A 35 29.67 2.74 -21.38
CA ILE A 35 29.55 4.18 -21.67
C ILE A 35 29.91 4.99 -20.42
N LEU A 36 29.34 4.67 -19.26
CA LEU A 36 29.61 5.38 -18.01
C LEU A 36 31.10 5.29 -17.63
N ALA A 37 31.71 4.12 -17.79
CA ALA A 37 33.13 3.91 -17.50
C ALA A 37 34.06 4.64 -18.47
N SER A 38 33.71 4.69 -19.77
CA SER A 38 34.57 5.28 -20.81
C SER A 38 34.43 6.80 -20.96
N THR A 39 33.25 7.35 -20.66
CA THR A 39 32.96 8.78 -20.80
C THR A 39 33.12 9.56 -19.51
N GLY A 40 33.14 8.87 -18.35
CA GLY A 40 33.16 9.52 -17.04
C GLY A 40 31.85 10.27 -16.71
N LEU A 41 30.78 10.02 -17.46
CA LEU A 41 29.46 10.62 -17.21
C LEU A 41 28.90 10.14 -15.87
N SER A 42 28.28 11.06 -15.14
CA SER A 42 27.49 10.69 -13.96
C SER A 42 26.24 9.93 -14.41
N PRO A 43 25.91 8.77 -13.81
CA PRO A 43 24.67 8.07 -14.12
C PRO A 43 23.45 9.00 -14.00
N LEU A 44 23.44 9.92 -13.03
CA LEU A 44 22.32 10.84 -12.78
C LEU A 44 22.13 11.81 -13.94
N SER A 45 23.24 12.34 -14.45
CA SER A 45 23.23 13.27 -15.57
C SER A 45 22.74 12.58 -16.86
N LEU A 46 23.09 11.31 -17.05
CA LEU A 46 22.63 10.51 -18.17
C LEU A 46 21.15 10.16 -18.04
N TYR A 47 20.70 9.80 -16.84
CA TYR A 47 19.31 9.54 -16.54
C TYR A 47 18.44 10.79 -16.78
N ALA A 48 18.81 11.94 -16.22
CA ALA A 48 18.09 13.20 -16.43
C ALA A 48 18.01 13.57 -17.91
N SER A 49 19.10 13.42 -18.66
CA SER A 49 19.11 13.72 -20.11
C SER A 49 18.25 12.74 -20.91
N LEU A 50 18.16 11.47 -20.50
CA LEU A 50 17.25 10.50 -21.11
C LEU A 50 15.78 10.80 -20.77
N LEU A 51 15.50 11.28 -19.55
CA LEU A 51 14.18 11.76 -19.16
C LEU A 51 13.74 12.99 -19.96
N ASP A 52 14.61 14.00 -20.06
CA ASP A 52 14.33 15.21 -20.84
C ASP A 52 14.06 14.89 -22.32
N ALA A 53 14.75 13.89 -22.86
CA ALA A 53 14.54 13.44 -24.23
C ALA A 53 13.35 12.48 -24.39
N PHE A 54 12.84 11.88 -23.31
CA PHE A 54 11.82 10.84 -23.32
C PHE A 54 10.56 11.20 -24.13
N PRO A 55 9.97 12.41 -24.01
CA PRO A 55 8.83 12.81 -24.82
C PRO A 55 9.10 12.70 -26.33
N ASN A 56 10.31 13.05 -26.76
CA ASN A 56 10.72 12.97 -28.16
C ASN A 56 11.06 11.53 -28.56
N LEU A 57 11.66 10.74 -27.66
CA LEU A 57 11.99 9.34 -27.91
C LEU A 57 10.74 8.47 -28.11
N ILE A 58 9.64 8.79 -27.44
CA ILE A 58 8.35 8.12 -27.65
C ILE A 58 7.67 8.61 -28.94
N LYS A 59 7.79 9.91 -29.28
CA LYS A 59 7.20 10.49 -30.51
C LYS A 59 7.93 10.10 -31.81
N VAL A 60 9.26 9.89 -31.75
CA VAL A 60 10.10 9.48 -32.89
C VAL A 60 9.93 7.98 -33.19
N SER A 61 9.47 7.21 -32.21
CA SER A 61 8.82 5.93 -32.50
C SER A 61 7.52 6.21 -33.26
N PRO A 62 7.12 5.42 -34.28
CA PRO A 62 5.94 5.67 -35.12
C PRO A 62 4.61 5.46 -34.34
N ILE A 63 4.42 6.23 -33.28
CA ILE A 63 3.41 6.10 -32.22
C ILE A 63 2.36 7.21 -32.32
N SER A 64 2.52 8.23 -33.17
CA SER A 64 1.61 9.40 -33.16
C SER A 64 0.18 9.17 -33.68
N SER A 65 -0.23 7.92 -33.93
CA SER A 65 -1.64 7.56 -34.04
C SER A 65 -2.01 6.58 -32.92
N ASN A 66 -2.60 7.09 -31.85
CA ASN A 66 -3.09 6.37 -30.67
C ASN A 66 -4.07 5.22 -30.97
N THR A 67 -4.46 5.04 -32.23
CA THR A 67 -5.24 3.92 -32.75
C THR A 67 -4.50 2.58 -32.78
N GLN A 68 -3.16 2.56 -32.78
CA GLN A 68 -2.38 1.32 -32.98
C GLN A 68 -2.12 0.53 -31.68
N PHE A 69 -1.98 1.20 -30.53
CA PHE A 69 -1.76 0.53 -29.24
C PHE A 69 -3.01 -0.18 -28.69
N VAL A 70 -4.20 0.37 -28.96
CA VAL A 70 -5.49 -0.25 -28.60
C VAL A 70 -5.61 -1.66 -29.21
N LYS A 71 -4.94 -1.88 -30.35
CA LYS A 71 -4.96 -3.14 -31.11
C LYS A 71 -4.00 -4.21 -30.62
N LEU A 72 -3.06 -3.88 -29.73
CA LEU A 72 -2.21 -4.87 -29.05
C LEU A 72 -2.87 -5.48 -27.80
N SER A 73 -3.90 -4.82 -27.25
CA SER A 73 -4.64 -5.30 -26.07
C SER A 73 -6.02 -5.87 -26.38
N SER A 74 -6.49 -5.79 -27.62
CA SER A 74 -7.78 -6.34 -28.05
C SER A 74 -7.58 -7.22 -29.28
N SER A 75 -8.12 -8.42 -29.23
CA SER A 75 -7.94 -9.53 -30.17
C SER A 75 -8.61 -9.31 -31.53
N ASP A 76 -8.39 -8.16 -32.17
CA ASP A 76 -8.93 -7.90 -33.52
C ASP A 76 -7.81 -7.67 -34.53
N VAL A 77 -7.48 -8.76 -35.20
CA VAL A 77 -6.77 -8.93 -36.48
C VAL A 77 -6.57 -7.62 -37.28
N ILE A 78 -5.32 -7.14 -37.32
CA ILE A 78 -4.68 -6.70 -38.58
C ILE A 78 -3.29 -7.34 -38.60
N LYS A 79 -2.97 -8.01 -39.70
CA LYS A 79 -1.61 -8.47 -40.03
C LYS A 79 -0.71 -7.25 -40.25
N GLU A 80 -0.33 -6.58 -39.18
CA GLU A 80 0.87 -5.74 -39.21
C GLU A 80 2.08 -6.65 -39.17
N ASP A 81 3.11 -6.28 -39.93
CA ASP A 81 4.36 -7.02 -40.06
C ASP A 81 4.91 -7.29 -38.64
N GLU A 82 4.84 -8.55 -38.18
CA GLU A 82 5.20 -8.96 -36.82
C GLU A 82 6.58 -8.44 -36.41
N LYS A 83 7.46 -8.24 -37.41
CA LYS A 83 8.78 -7.63 -37.28
C LYS A 83 8.74 -6.18 -36.81
N LEU A 84 7.85 -5.34 -37.34
CA LEU A 84 7.71 -3.94 -36.92
C LEU A 84 7.21 -3.83 -35.49
N VAL A 85 6.29 -4.69 -35.08
CA VAL A 85 5.80 -4.74 -33.69
C VAL A 85 6.91 -5.20 -32.74
N SER A 86 7.65 -6.24 -33.13
CA SER A 86 8.81 -6.74 -32.37
C SER A 86 9.90 -5.69 -32.21
N ASP A 87 10.31 -5.01 -33.28
CA ASP A 87 11.37 -3.99 -33.23
C ASP A 87 10.96 -2.78 -32.36
N ARG A 88 9.67 -2.41 -32.37
CA ARG A 88 9.10 -1.36 -31.50
C ARG A 88 9.12 -1.76 -30.02
N CYS A 89 8.67 -2.98 -29.70
CA CYS A 89 8.71 -3.49 -28.34
C CYS A 89 10.15 -3.61 -27.82
N ASN A 90 11.09 -4.00 -28.67
CA ASN A 90 12.50 -4.06 -28.33
C ASN A 90 13.07 -2.68 -28.01
N TYR A 91 12.78 -1.66 -28.81
CA TYR A 91 13.21 -0.28 -28.54
C TYR A 91 12.71 0.24 -27.19
N LEU A 92 11.40 0.11 -26.94
CA LEU A 92 10.79 0.58 -25.68
C LEU A 92 11.32 -0.20 -24.47
N THR A 93 11.48 -1.51 -24.62
CA THR A 93 12.07 -2.35 -23.58
C THR A 93 13.52 -1.94 -23.31
N SER A 94 14.30 -1.65 -24.35
CA SER A 94 15.68 -1.18 -24.22
C SER A 94 15.77 0.19 -23.54
N LEU A 95 14.89 1.14 -23.90
CA LEU A 95 14.82 2.46 -23.27
C LEU A 95 14.45 2.38 -21.80
N VAL A 96 13.41 1.62 -21.46
CA VAL A 96 12.98 1.43 -20.07
C VAL A 96 13.99 0.60 -19.30
N GLY A 97 14.59 -0.42 -19.92
CA GLY A 97 15.70 -1.18 -19.37
C GLY A 97 16.91 -0.30 -19.05
N ALA A 98 17.20 0.69 -19.90
CA ALA A 98 18.23 1.69 -19.65
C ALA A 98 17.91 2.56 -18.43
N LEU A 99 16.70 3.12 -18.37
CA LEU A 99 16.23 3.91 -17.22
C LEU A 99 16.25 3.08 -15.93
N CYS A 100 15.80 1.83 -15.98
CA CYS A 100 15.81 0.90 -14.86
C CYS A 100 17.22 0.56 -14.39
N HIS A 101 18.14 0.31 -15.32
CA HIS A 101 19.54 0.01 -14.99
C HIS A 101 20.21 1.22 -14.32
N LEU A 102 19.96 2.42 -14.83
CA LEU A 102 20.43 3.65 -14.22
C LEU A 102 19.81 3.83 -12.83
N LEU A 103 18.49 3.67 -12.69
CA LEU A 103 17.77 3.68 -11.40
C LEU A 103 18.41 2.75 -10.37
N LYS A 104 18.72 1.51 -10.77
CA LYS A 104 19.36 0.50 -9.91
C LYS A 104 20.74 0.94 -9.41
N LYS A 105 21.49 1.74 -10.18
CA LYS A 105 22.80 2.26 -9.78
C LYS A 105 22.74 3.32 -8.69
N PHE A 106 21.58 3.94 -8.45
CA PHE A 106 21.44 5.01 -7.45
C PHE A 106 21.09 4.54 -6.03
N GLY A 107 20.84 3.24 -5.82
CA GLY A 107 20.53 2.71 -4.49
C GLY A 107 19.34 3.43 -3.82
N GLU A 108 19.59 4.05 -2.66
CA GLU A 108 18.59 4.76 -1.83
C GLU A 108 18.05 6.06 -2.46
N LEU A 109 18.70 6.61 -3.49
CA LEU A 109 18.23 7.82 -4.20
C LEU A 109 17.16 7.52 -5.28
N SER A 110 16.64 6.30 -5.33
CA SER A 110 15.75 5.82 -6.40
C SER A 110 14.33 6.39 -6.33
N CYS A 111 13.88 6.88 -5.18
CA CYS A 111 12.52 7.40 -4.98
C CYS A 111 12.29 8.74 -5.68
N GLU A 112 13.13 9.74 -5.41
CA GLU A 112 13.07 11.08 -6.06
C GLU A 112 13.26 10.97 -7.59
N ILE A 113 14.09 10.02 -8.02
CA ILE A 113 14.36 9.78 -9.43
C ILE A 113 13.18 9.08 -10.13
N ALA A 114 12.42 8.24 -9.40
CA ALA A 114 11.19 7.65 -9.90
C ALA A 114 10.06 8.69 -10.01
N GLU A 115 9.96 9.64 -9.08
CA GLU A 115 9.03 10.76 -9.14
C GLU A 115 9.23 11.59 -10.43
N LEU A 116 10.48 11.93 -10.76
CA LEU A 116 10.79 12.65 -12.01
C LEU A 116 10.34 11.89 -13.28
N PHE A 117 10.42 10.57 -13.28
CA PHE A 117 9.91 9.77 -14.40
C PHE A 117 8.39 9.81 -14.48
N VAL A 118 7.71 9.74 -13.33
CA VAL A 118 6.25 9.79 -13.24
C VAL A 118 5.73 11.14 -13.75
N ASP A 119 6.38 12.26 -13.40
CA ASP A 119 6.01 13.58 -13.90
C ASP A 119 6.04 13.65 -15.44
N VAL A 120 7.11 13.11 -16.05
CA VAL A 120 7.23 13.03 -17.51
C VAL A 120 6.12 12.15 -18.12
N VAL A 121 5.74 11.06 -17.46
CA VAL A 121 4.66 10.17 -17.93
C VAL A 121 3.31 10.89 -17.89
N VAL A 122 3.04 11.64 -16.82
CA VAL A 122 1.83 12.47 -16.68
C VAL A 122 1.79 13.54 -17.76
N GLU A 123 2.87 14.31 -17.93
CA GLU A 123 2.95 15.39 -18.93
C GLU A 123 2.78 14.87 -20.36
N THR A 124 3.35 13.70 -20.66
CA THR A 124 3.30 13.11 -22.00
C THR A 124 2.09 12.20 -22.25
N ASN A 125 1.27 11.94 -21.22
CA ASN A 125 0.16 10.98 -21.26
C ASN A 125 0.58 9.58 -21.78
N SER A 126 1.79 9.15 -21.42
CA SER A 126 2.44 7.93 -21.96
C SER A 126 2.08 6.64 -21.19
N TRP A 127 0.92 6.61 -20.53
CA TRP A 127 0.46 5.50 -19.68
C TRP A 127 0.51 4.13 -20.36
N ALA A 128 0.15 4.06 -21.64
CA ALA A 128 0.17 2.82 -22.43
C ALA A 128 1.57 2.21 -22.56
N VAL A 129 2.57 3.05 -22.76
CA VAL A 129 3.96 2.63 -22.88
C VAL A 129 4.45 2.12 -21.53
N VAL A 130 4.14 2.83 -20.46
CA VAL A 130 4.57 2.51 -19.10
C VAL A 130 3.95 1.21 -18.58
N GLU A 131 2.68 0.96 -18.90
CA GLU A 131 1.96 -0.25 -18.53
C GLU A 131 2.68 -1.52 -19.01
N VAL A 132 3.01 -1.56 -20.32
CA VAL A 132 3.62 -2.72 -20.95
C VAL A 132 5.13 -2.82 -20.74
N THR A 133 5.74 -1.85 -20.04
CA THR A 133 7.19 -1.80 -19.80
C THR A 133 7.52 -1.79 -18.30
N LEU A 134 7.52 -0.62 -17.66
CA LEU A 134 7.99 -0.44 -16.30
C LEU A 134 7.06 -1.10 -15.27
N VAL A 135 5.74 -0.96 -15.45
CA VAL A 135 4.75 -1.60 -14.55
C VAL A 135 4.88 -3.11 -14.65
N LEU A 136 4.90 -3.64 -15.87
CA LEU A 136 5.12 -5.06 -16.12
C LEU A 136 6.43 -5.57 -15.48
N PHE A 137 7.54 -4.84 -15.65
CA PHE A 137 8.84 -5.20 -15.06
C PHE A 137 8.80 -5.19 -13.53
N SER A 138 8.12 -4.21 -12.94
CA SER A 138 8.02 -4.04 -11.49
C SER A 138 7.13 -5.11 -10.87
N LEU A 139 5.96 -5.38 -11.45
CA LEU A 139 5.07 -6.47 -11.04
C LEU A 139 5.79 -7.83 -11.12
N ARG A 140 6.56 -8.05 -12.18
CA ARG A 140 7.37 -9.26 -12.30
C ARG A 140 8.46 -9.37 -11.23
N SER A 141 9.12 -8.28 -10.88
CA SER A 141 10.11 -8.25 -9.80
C SER A 141 9.47 -8.60 -8.45
N VAL A 142 8.24 -8.12 -8.19
CA VAL A 142 7.43 -8.52 -7.04
C VAL A 142 7.06 -10.01 -7.10
N GLY A 143 6.65 -10.54 -8.24
CA GLY A 143 6.36 -11.97 -8.39
C GLY A 143 7.58 -12.87 -8.16
N LEU A 144 8.77 -12.42 -8.58
CA LEU A 144 10.03 -13.13 -8.37
C LEU A 144 10.45 -13.18 -6.90
N SER A 145 10.14 -12.17 -6.08
CA SER A 145 10.51 -12.16 -4.66
C SER A 145 9.83 -13.24 -3.82
N VAL A 146 8.73 -13.78 -4.32
CA VAL A 146 7.95 -14.86 -3.69
C VAL A 146 8.49 -16.26 -4.07
N GLY A 147 9.37 -16.36 -5.07
CA GLY A 147 9.85 -17.64 -5.60
C GLY A 147 8.89 -18.32 -6.59
N VAL A 148 7.86 -17.61 -7.06
CA VAL A 148 6.73 -18.13 -7.88
C VAL A 148 7.13 -18.62 -9.28
N LEU A 149 8.36 -18.35 -9.75
CA LEU A 149 8.80 -18.67 -11.11
C LEU A 149 9.61 -19.97 -11.27
N GLN A 150 9.80 -20.77 -10.22
CA GLN A 150 10.50 -22.08 -10.31
C GLN A 150 9.65 -23.31 -9.96
N GLY A 151 8.43 -23.15 -9.45
CA GLY A 151 7.54 -24.26 -9.11
C GLY A 151 6.64 -24.68 -10.27
N LYS A 152 6.87 -25.86 -10.86
CA LYS A 152 5.82 -26.55 -11.60
C LYS A 152 4.72 -26.92 -10.60
N GLU A 153 3.50 -26.45 -10.82
CA GLU A 153 2.29 -26.72 -10.01
C GLU A 153 2.24 -26.05 -8.62
N SER A 154 1.80 -24.79 -8.56
CA SER A 154 1.10 -24.21 -7.39
C SER A 154 0.38 -22.94 -7.82
N ASP A 155 -0.80 -22.66 -7.27
CA ASP A 155 -1.74 -21.56 -7.58
C ASP A 155 -1.08 -20.19 -7.85
N VAL A 156 -0.59 -20.04 -9.08
CA VAL A 156 0.17 -18.91 -9.62
C VAL A 156 -0.59 -17.61 -9.36
N LEU A 157 0.09 -16.51 -9.03
CA LEU A 157 -0.51 -15.17 -9.01
C LEU A 157 -1.41 -15.01 -10.23
N GLU A 158 -2.72 -14.91 -10.03
CA GLU A 158 -3.69 -14.70 -11.10
C GLU A 158 -3.73 -13.20 -11.43
N CYS A 159 -2.56 -12.57 -11.58
CA CYS A 159 -2.52 -11.24 -12.19
C CYS A 159 -2.67 -11.41 -13.70
N SER A 160 -3.32 -10.44 -14.33
CA SER A 160 -3.46 -10.38 -15.78
C SER A 160 -2.09 -10.52 -16.47
N VAL A 161 -1.08 -9.91 -15.85
CA VAL A 161 0.34 -9.96 -16.19
C VAL A 161 0.95 -11.38 -16.17
N PHE A 162 0.59 -12.24 -15.21
CA PHE A 162 1.17 -13.58 -15.06
C PHE A 162 0.40 -14.67 -15.80
N ARG A 163 -0.91 -14.49 -16.04
CA ARG A 163 -1.71 -15.43 -16.86
C ARG A 163 -1.51 -15.21 -18.37
N GLY A 164 -1.36 -13.96 -18.82
CA GLY A 164 -0.95 -13.67 -20.20
C GLY A 164 0.41 -14.29 -20.58
N LEU A 165 1.29 -14.50 -19.59
CA LEU A 165 2.58 -15.20 -19.74
C LEU A 165 2.44 -16.73 -19.91
N THR A 166 1.32 -17.33 -19.48
CA THR A 166 1.09 -18.78 -19.51
C THR A 166 0.31 -19.23 -20.75
N ASP A 167 -0.71 -18.47 -21.17
CA ASP A 167 -1.60 -18.86 -22.28
C ASP A 167 -1.01 -18.56 -23.67
N GLN A 168 0.01 -17.70 -23.76
CA GLN A 168 0.72 -17.37 -25.00
C GLN A 168 1.95 -18.28 -25.23
N ALA A 169 1.91 -19.51 -24.72
CA ALA A 169 3.00 -20.49 -24.85
C ALA A 169 3.28 -20.93 -26.30
N ASN A 170 2.40 -20.61 -27.26
CA ASN A 170 2.47 -21.18 -28.61
C ASN A 170 2.84 -20.20 -29.73
N ASP A 171 2.85 -18.87 -29.56
CA ASP A 171 2.97 -17.94 -30.72
C ASP A 171 4.07 -16.86 -30.65
N LEU A 172 4.75 -16.63 -29.52
CA LEU A 172 5.80 -15.60 -29.42
C LEU A 172 7.04 -16.08 -28.65
N GLY A 173 7.64 -17.17 -29.12
CA GLY A 173 8.74 -17.87 -28.45
C GLY A 173 10.05 -17.09 -28.28
N MET A 174 10.30 -16.01 -29.03
CA MET A 174 11.60 -15.32 -29.03
C MET A 174 11.72 -14.14 -28.04
N VAL A 175 10.64 -13.39 -27.77
CA VAL A 175 10.66 -12.28 -26.79
C VAL A 175 10.64 -12.82 -25.35
N LYS A 176 10.08 -14.02 -25.19
CA LYS A 176 9.90 -14.76 -23.93
C LYS A 176 11.24 -15.08 -23.24
N GLU A 177 12.22 -15.62 -23.96
CA GLU A 177 13.54 -15.95 -23.36
C GLU A 177 14.40 -14.70 -23.09
N GLN A 178 14.31 -13.66 -23.94
CA GLN A 178 15.11 -12.44 -23.76
C GLN A 178 14.66 -11.61 -22.55
N MET A 179 13.35 -11.58 -22.26
CA MET A 179 12.85 -11.00 -21.02
C MET A 179 13.10 -11.91 -19.81
N LEU A 180 13.03 -13.23 -19.96
CA LEU A 180 13.20 -14.19 -18.85
C LEU A 180 14.64 -14.24 -18.31
N SER A 181 15.66 -13.97 -19.12
CA SER A 181 17.04 -14.34 -18.77
C SER A 181 18.06 -13.21 -18.55
N SER A 182 17.78 -11.92 -18.83
CA SER A 182 18.89 -10.93 -18.91
C SER A 182 18.78 -9.60 -18.15
N GLY A 183 17.69 -9.30 -17.46
CA GLY A 183 17.59 -8.11 -16.61
C GLY A 183 17.42 -8.52 -15.16
N GLY A 184 18.42 -8.29 -14.30
CA GLY A 184 18.27 -8.58 -12.86
C GLY A 184 17.04 -7.88 -12.28
N SER A 185 16.38 -8.47 -11.28
CA SER A 185 15.19 -7.87 -10.66
C SER A 185 15.52 -6.61 -9.85
N PHE A 186 14.51 -5.76 -9.66
CA PHE A 186 14.54 -4.76 -8.60
C PHE A 186 14.34 -5.43 -7.23
N PRO A 187 14.89 -4.83 -6.15
CA PRO A 187 14.43 -5.11 -4.80
C PRO A 187 12.91 -4.97 -4.69
N LEU A 188 12.30 -5.75 -3.79
CA LEU A 188 10.86 -5.75 -3.59
C LEU A 188 10.34 -4.35 -3.25
N SER A 189 11.00 -3.65 -2.34
CA SER A 189 10.64 -2.29 -1.90
C SER A 189 10.61 -1.29 -3.07
N ILE A 190 11.64 -1.28 -3.91
CA ILE A 190 11.72 -0.38 -5.09
C ILE A 190 10.60 -0.70 -6.07
N SER A 191 10.35 -1.99 -6.33
CA SER A 191 9.27 -2.41 -7.23
C SER A 191 7.91 -1.95 -6.74
N CYS A 192 7.63 -2.14 -5.44
CA CYS A 192 6.38 -1.70 -4.82
C CYS A 192 6.24 -0.18 -4.86
N HIS A 193 7.35 0.54 -4.65
CA HIS A 193 7.34 1.99 -4.63
C HIS A 193 7.05 2.60 -6.00
N ILE A 194 7.67 2.08 -7.07
CA ILE A 194 7.39 2.51 -8.46
C ILE A 194 5.92 2.28 -8.81
N LEU A 195 5.38 1.10 -8.50
CA LEU A 195 3.99 0.77 -8.77
C LEU A 195 3.01 1.66 -8.00
N ASN A 196 3.33 1.95 -6.74
CA ASN A 196 2.56 2.88 -5.91
C ASN A 196 2.52 4.28 -6.52
N PHE A 197 3.68 4.85 -6.88
CA PHE A 197 3.72 6.19 -7.50
C PHE A 197 2.99 6.26 -8.83
N MET A 198 3.16 5.23 -9.67
CA MET A 198 2.47 5.18 -10.96
C MET A 198 0.96 5.18 -10.80
N LEU A 199 0.44 4.37 -9.87
CA LEU A 199 -0.99 4.35 -9.60
C LEU A 199 -1.46 5.68 -9.01
N ASP A 200 -0.73 6.23 -8.03
CA ASP A 200 -1.12 7.47 -7.37
C ASP A 200 -1.15 8.66 -8.34
N ALA A 201 -0.12 8.79 -9.19
CA ALA A 201 -0.07 9.85 -10.20
C ALA A 201 -1.15 9.67 -11.28
N ALA A 202 -1.43 8.44 -11.71
CA ALA A 202 -2.52 8.19 -12.64
C ALA A 202 -3.87 8.55 -12.02
N LEU A 203 -4.12 8.22 -10.76
CA LEU A 203 -5.32 8.63 -10.02
C LEU A 203 -5.42 10.16 -9.90
N GLN A 204 -4.34 10.84 -9.57
CA GLN A 204 -4.31 12.32 -9.51
C GLN A 204 -4.60 12.93 -10.88
N SER A 205 -4.07 12.35 -11.97
CA SER A 205 -4.32 12.83 -13.33
C SER A 205 -5.78 12.70 -13.74
N LEU A 206 -6.49 11.67 -13.25
CA LEU A 206 -7.94 11.51 -13.45
C LEU A 206 -8.78 12.51 -12.65
N GLN A 207 -8.25 13.00 -11.52
CA GLN A 207 -8.92 13.94 -10.63
C GLN A 207 -8.71 15.41 -11.04
N ALA A 208 -7.65 15.71 -11.78
CA ALA A 208 -7.40 17.05 -12.28
C ALA A 208 -8.46 17.46 -13.32
N THR A 209 -9.04 18.67 -13.18
CA THR A 209 -10.10 19.19 -14.07
C THR A 209 -9.69 19.08 -15.54
N PRO A 210 -10.49 18.43 -16.40
CA PRO A 210 -10.13 18.23 -17.80
C PRO A 210 -10.13 19.58 -18.54
N THR A 211 -8.99 19.94 -19.12
CA THR A 211 -8.91 21.04 -20.09
C THR A 211 -9.59 20.60 -21.40
N PRO A 212 -10.51 21.40 -21.96
CA PRO A 212 -11.36 20.99 -23.08
C PRO A 212 -10.59 20.68 -24.39
N GLU A 213 -9.32 21.07 -24.51
CA GLU A 213 -8.48 20.78 -25.69
C GLU A 213 -7.95 19.34 -25.73
N LEU A 214 -7.89 18.63 -24.59
CA LEU A 214 -7.38 17.26 -24.50
C LEU A 214 -8.44 16.18 -24.77
N MET A 215 -9.73 16.53 -24.74
CA MET A 215 -10.84 15.57 -24.91
C MET A 215 -11.06 15.09 -26.35
N VAL A 216 -10.53 15.77 -27.37
CA VAL A 216 -10.96 15.57 -28.76
C VAL A 216 -10.16 14.46 -29.50
N ALA A 217 -9.04 13.99 -28.97
CA ALA A 217 -8.19 13.01 -29.68
C ALA A 217 -7.81 11.74 -28.89
N ASN A 218 -7.86 11.78 -27.56
CA ASN A 218 -7.35 10.70 -26.71
C ASN A 218 -8.45 10.19 -25.79
N GLY A 219 -8.96 8.97 -26.02
CA GLY A 219 -9.70 8.25 -24.98
C GLY A 219 -8.86 8.19 -23.69
N CYS A 220 -9.49 8.29 -22.52
CA CYS A 220 -8.80 8.43 -21.24
C CYS A 220 -8.04 7.14 -20.86
N TYR A 221 -6.88 6.90 -21.49
CA TYR A 221 -6.07 5.70 -21.24
C TYR A 221 -5.68 5.57 -19.77
N ALA A 222 -5.53 6.71 -19.07
CA ALA A 222 -5.30 6.74 -17.63
C ALA A 222 -6.36 5.95 -16.83
N GLU A 223 -7.64 6.00 -17.23
CA GLU A 223 -8.71 5.26 -16.55
C GLU A 223 -8.54 3.74 -16.71
N LYS A 224 -8.26 3.30 -17.95
CA LYS A 224 -7.96 1.90 -18.25
C LYS A 224 -6.72 1.41 -17.50
N PHE A 225 -5.66 2.22 -17.53
CA PHE A 225 -4.41 1.96 -16.81
C PHE A 225 -4.64 1.78 -15.31
N VAL A 226 -5.39 2.70 -14.69
CA VAL A 226 -5.74 2.65 -13.27
C VAL A 226 -6.53 1.38 -12.95
N GLY A 227 -7.56 1.05 -13.74
CA GLY A 227 -8.35 -0.17 -13.54
C GLY A 227 -7.49 -1.44 -13.61
N ASN A 228 -6.64 -1.56 -14.62
CA ASN A 228 -5.74 -2.71 -14.80
C ASN A 228 -4.72 -2.81 -13.66
N LEU A 229 -4.08 -1.70 -13.29
CA LEU A 229 -3.06 -1.69 -12.24
C LEU A 229 -3.67 -1.99 -10.87
N ILE A 230 -4.83 -1.41 -10.53
CA ILE A 230 -5.52 -1.71 -9.26
C ILE A 230 -5.92 -3.18 -9.19
N TRP A 231 -6.38 -3.77 -10.29
CA TRP A 231 -6.68 -5.21 -10.33
C TRP A 231 -5.47 -6.05 -9.94
N ASP A 232 -4.34 -5.81 -10.61
CA ASP A 232 -3.12 -6.55 -10.36
C ASP A 232 -2.61 -6.33 -8.94
N LEU A 233 -2.60 -5.08 -8.46
CA LEU A 233 -2.16 -4.76 -7.10
C LEU A 233 -3.06 -5.39 -6.03
N CYS A 234 -4.39 -5.39 -6.22
CA CYS A 234 -5.31 -6.07 -5.30
C CYS A 234 -4.98 -7.56 -5.16
N ASN A 235 -4.76 -8.25 -6.29
CA ASN A 235 -4.45 -9.68 -6.29
C ASN A 235 -3.06 -9.98 -5.69
N VAL A 236 -2.07 -9.12 -5.97
CA VAL A 236 -0.74 -9.20 -5.35
C VAL A 236 -0.84 -9.00 -3.84
N THR A 237 -1.53 -7.94 -3.39
CA THR A 237 -1.69 -7.61 -1.98
C THR A 237 -2.34 -8.72 -1.18
N GLU A 238 -3.43 -9.29 -1.68
CA GLU A 238 -4.10 -10.42 -1.02
C GLU A 238 -3.14 -11.59 -0.76
N LYS A 239 -2.35 -11.99 -1.76
CA LYS A 239 -1.41 -13.12 -1.63
C LYS A 239 -0.21 -12.77 -0.76
N LEU A 240 0.35 -11.57 -0.90
CA LEU A 240 1.59 -11.15 -0.24
C LEU A 240 1.42 -10.75 1.23
N LEU A 241 0.22 -10.34 1.64
CA LEU A 241 -0.09 -10.06 3.05
C LEU A 241 0.06 -11.29 3.96
N LEU A 242 0.04 -12.50 3.39
CA LEU A 242 0.22 -13.75 4.13
C LEU A 242 1.61 -14.37 3.96
N GLN A 243 2.55 -13.65 3.35
CA GLN A 243 3.93 -14.11 3.14
C GLN A 243 4.86 -13.56 4.24
N SER A 244 6.17 -13.47 3.95
CA SER A 244 7.18 -13.02 4.91
C SER A 244 6.97 -11.56 5.34
N LEU A 245 7.57 -11.19 6.47
CA LEU A 245 7.52 -9.84 7.04
C LEU A 245 7.86 -8.73 6.03
N GLU A 246 8.85 -8.94 5.17
CA GLU A 246 9.26 -7.97 4.15
C GLU A 246 8.13 -7.72 3.13
N HIS A 247 7.45 -8.78 2.68
CA HIS A 247 6.32 -8.68 1.77
C HIS A 247 5.16 -7.94 2.42
N ARG A 248 4.81 -8.32 3.65
CA ARG A 248 3.73 -7.66 4.39
C ARG A 248 3.99 -6.19 4.62
N SER A 249 5.21 -5.84 5.02
CA SER A 249 5.64 -4.45 5.20
C SER A 249 5.45 -3.64 3.92
N CYS A 250 5.84 -4.18 2.76
CA CYS A 250 5.63 -3.51 1.47
C CYS A 250 4.15 -3.38 1.10
N MET A 251 3.33 -4.40 1.35
CA MET A 251 1.89 -4.33 1.05
C MET A 251 1.17 -3.30 1.93
N ILE A 252 1.50 -3.27 3.22
CA ILE A 252 0.94 -2.33 4.20
C ILE A 252 1.42 -0.91 3.95
N GLY A 253 2.72 -0.74 3.64
CA GLY A 253 3.32 0.58 3.46
C GLY A 253 3.07 1.22 2.10
N PHE A 254 2.98 0.43 1.02
CA PHE A 254 2.85 0.96 -0.35
C PHE A 254 1.50 0.67 -0.98
N PHE A 255 1.06 -0.59 -1.08
CA PHE A 255 -0.10 -0.93 -1.91
C PHE A 255 -1.44 -0.64 -1.24
N LEU A 256 -1.64 -1.03 0.03
CA LEU A 256 -2.91 -0.80 0.71
C LEU A 256 -3.33 0.68 0.73
N PRO A 257 -2.45 1.65 1.04
CA PRO A 257 -2.82 3.07 1.03
C PRO A 257 -3.35 3.54 -0.33
N VAL A 258 -2.65 3.23 -1.43
CA VAL A 258 -3.06 3.68 -2.77
C VAL A 258 -4.29 2.91 -3.29
N ILE A 259 -4.40 1.62 -2.97
CA ILE A 259 -5.60 0.83 -3.30
C ILE A 259 -6.82 1.38 -2.55
N PHE A 260 -6.70 1.64 -1.24
CA PHE A 260 -7.81 2.21 -0.47
C PHE A 260 -8.18 3.60 -0.96
N LYS A 261 -7.19 4.46 -1.24
CA LYS A 261 -7.41 5.76 -1.89
C LYS A 261 -8.24 5.58 -3.17
N ALA A 262 -7.82 4.71 -4.07
CA ALA A 262 -8.53 4.46 -5.32
C ALA A 262 -9.95 3.93 -5.11
N LEU A 263 -10.12 2.99 -4.18
CA LEU A 263 -11.40 2.40 -3.88
C LEU A 263 -12.35 3.40 -3.22
N VAL A 264 -11.88 4.40 -2.48
CA VAL A 264 -12.71 5.49 -1.96
C VAL A 264 -13.32 6.29 -3.11
N PHE A 265 -12.54 6.60 -4.16
CA PHE A 265 -13.02 7.32 -5.34
C PHE A 265 -13.87 6.47 -6.28
N HIS A 266 -13.55 5.19 -6.44
CA HIS A 266 -14.22 4.27 -7.36
C HIS A 266 -14.71 3.03 -6.62
N ARG A 267 -16.03 2.85 -6.56
CA ARG A 267 -16.66 1.70 -5.87
C ARG A 267 -16.39 0.36 -6.55
N SER A 268 -16.22 0.39 -7.87
CA SER A 268 -15.87 -0.79 -8.67
C SER A 268 -15.09 -0.39 -9.91
N PHE A 269 -14.29 -1.33 -10.41
CA PHE A 269 -13.58 -1.22 -11.68
C PHE A 269 -13.99 -2.39 -12.57
N ASP A 270 -14.41 -2.10 -13.80
CA ASP A 270 -14.60 -3.11 -14.83
C ASP A 270 -13.33 -3.24 -15.66
N ILE A 271 -12.76 -4.44 -15.66
CA ILE A 271 -11.51 -4.76 -16.35
C ILE A 271 -11.79 -5.78 -17.43
N SER A 272 -11.34 -5.51 -18.65
CA SER A 272 -11.38 -6.49 -19.75
C SER A 272 -10.11 -7.34 -19.73
N ILE A 273 -10.21 -8.60 -19.33
CA ILE A 273 -9.12 -9.58 -19.39
C ILE A 273 -9.45 -10.58 -20.52
N HIS A 274 -8.64 -10.61 -21.59
CA HIS A 274 -8.85 -11.51 -22.74
C HIS A 274 -10.27 -11.45 -23.35
N GLY A 275 -10.91 -10.29 -23.35
CA GLY A 275 -12.27 -10.12 -23.86
C GLY A 275 -13.39 -10.49 -22.86
N GLN A 276 -13.04 -10.98 -21.67
CA GLN A 276 -13.96 -11.18 -20.57
C GLN A 276 -13.92 -9.99 -19.61
N THR A 277 -15.09 -9.44 -19.27
CA THR A 277 -15.22 -8.35 -18.29
C THR A 277 -15.24 -8.92 -16.88
N CYS A 278 -14.21 -8.62 -16.09
CA CYS A 278 -14.11 -8.90 -14.67
C CYS A 278 -14.38 -7.62 -13.88
N THR A 279 -15.25 -7.69 -12.87
CA THR A 279 -15.54 -6.54 -12.01
C THR A 279 -14.83 -6.69 -10.67
N LEU A 280 -13.92 -5.76 -10.36
CA LEU A 280 -13.39 -5.60 -9.02
C LEU A 280 -14.30 -4.70 -8.22
N SER A 281 -14.93 -5.21 -7.17
CA SER A 281 -15.72 -4.38 -6.25
C SER A 281 -14.95 -4.10 -4.97
N ARG A 282 -15.12 -2.88 -4.44
CA ARG A 282 -14.64 -2.49 -3.10
C ARG A 282 -15.01 -3.53 -2.05
N LYS A 283 -16.27 -3.96 -2.02
CA LYS A 283 -16.79 -5.02 -1.14
C LYS A 283 -15.96 -6.30 -1.21
N SER A 284 -15.74 -6.83 -2.42
CA SER A 284 -15.01 -8.09 -2.60
C SER A 284 -13.57 -8.01 -2.10
N PHE A 285 -12.90 -6.88 -2.35
CA PHE A 285 -11.53 -6.68 -1.93
C PHE A 285 -11.41 -6.50 -0.40
N LEU A 286 -12.26 -5.67 0.20
CA LEU A 286 -12.27 -5.47 1.65
C LEU A 286 -12.52 -6.77 2.42
N MET A 287 -13.38 -7.64 1.88
CA MET A 287 -13.62 -8.98 2.46
C MET A 287 -12.36 -9.86 2.40
N LYS A 288 -11.60 -9.82 1.30
CA LYS A 288 -10.31 -10.51 1.17
C LYS A 288 -9.28 -9.98 2.16
N ILE A 289 -9.18 -8.65 2.31
CA ILE A 289 -8.28 -8.03 3.30
C ILE A 289 -8.66 -8.43 4.73
N TRP A 290 -9.96 -8.44 5.06
CA TRP A 290 -10.41 -8.93 6.35
C TRP A 290 -10.03 -10.39 6.60
N ASN A 291 -10.15 -11.25 5.59
CA ASN A 291 -9.69 -12.64 5.68
C ASN A 291 -8.19 -12.73 5.95
N CYS A 292 -7.37 -11.89 5.31
CA CYS A 292 -5.93 -11.80 5.60
C CYS A 292 -5.68 -11.39 7.05
N CYS A 293 -6.38 -10.37 7.57
CA CYS A 293 -6.27 -9.96 8.98
C CYS A 293 -6.62 -11.12 9.93
N ARG A 294 -7.72 -11.85 9.69
CA ARG A 294 -8.11 -13.01 10.50
C ARG A 294 -7.04 -14.10 10.54
N ALA A 295 -6.42 -14.38 9.40
CA ALA A 295 -5.30 -15.31 9.34
C ALA A 295 -4.10 -14.78 10.14
N LEU A 296 -3.70 -13.52 9.94
CA LEU A 296 -2.58 -12.88 10.63
C LEU A 296 -2.75 -12.85 12.16
N PHE A 297 -3.96 -12.62 12.66
CA PHE A 297 -4.27 -12.68 14.11
C PHE A 297 -4.00 -14.04 14.75
N SER A 298 -3.87 -15.10 13.93
CA SER A 298 -3.64 -16.48 14.38
C SER A 298 -2.17 -16.93 14.24
N LEU A 299 -1.31 -16.17 13.56
CA LEU A 299 0.06 -16.59 13.20
C LEU A 299 1.12 -16.23 14.26
N GLY A 300 0.96 -15.12 14.99
CA GLY A 300 1.90 -14.73 16.04
C GLY A 300 1.79 -13.25 16.42
N PRO A 301 2.60 -12.78 17.41
CA PRO A 301 2.55 -11.39 17.87
C PRO A 301 2.95 -10.35 16.80
N LEU A 302 3.95 -10.67 15.98
CA LEU A 302 4.40 -9.78 14.90
C LEU A 302 3.34 -9.66 13.80
N ASP A 303 2.80 -10.79 13.34
CA ASP A 303 1.74 -10.86 12.33
C ASP A 303 0.46 -10.17 12.82
N ARG A 304 0.16 -10.31 14.12
CA ARG A 304 -0.95 -9.61 14.77
C ARG A 304 -0.78 -8.09 14.77
N ARG A 305 0.44 -7.58 14.98
CA ARG A 305 0.74 -6.15 14.83
C ARG A 305 0.53 -5.69 13.38
N ASP A 306 0.96 -6.49 12.41
CA ASP A 306 0.71 -6.20 10.99
C ASP A 306 -0.80 -6.13 10.69
N ALA A 307 -1.59 -7.05 11.23
CA ALA A 307 -3.05 -7.02 11.08
C ALA A 307 -3.69 -5.76 11.71
N TYR A 308 -3.21 -5.32 12.87
CA TYR A 308 -3.66 -4.04 13.45
C TYR A 308 -3.24 -2.84 12.59
N ASN A 309 -2.06 -2.86 11.96
CA ASN A 309 -1.66 -1.80 11.01
C ASN A 309 -2.64 -1.74 9.83
N VAL A 310 -3.02 -2.90 9.27
CA VAL A 310 -4.01 -2.99 8.19
C VAL A 310 -5.37 -2.44 8.64
N LEU A 311 -5.86 -2.80 9.82
CA LEU A 311 -7.13 -2.28 10.35
C LEU A 311 -7.09 -0.78 10.60
N SER A 312 -5.97 -0.27 11.11
CA SER A 312 -5.78 1.17 11.30
C SER A 312 -5.83 1.93 9.97
N LEU A 313 -5.19 1.39 8.93
CA LEU A 313 -5.25 1.95 7.58
C LEU A 313 -6.68 1.90 7.04
N TYR A 314 -7.36 0.76 7.14
CA TYR A 314 -8.75 0.62 6.72
C TYR A 314 -9.64 1.72 7.33
N LEU A 315 -9.61 1.90 8.66
CA LEU A 315 -10.43 2.90 9.33
C LEU A 315 -10.06 4.35 8.99
N SER A 316 -8.80 4.63 8.60
CA SER A 316 -8.42 5.97 8.14
C SER A 316 -8.99 6.34 6.77
N PHE A 317 -9.21 5.36 5.90
CA PHE A 317 -9.79 5.58 4.57
C PHE A 317 -11.31 5.42 4.56
N PHE A 318 -11.86 4.58 5.46
CA PHE A 318 -13.28 4.28 5.55
C PHE A 318 -13.83 4.63 6.95
N PRO A 319 -13.90 5.93 7.31
CA PRO A 319 -14.42 6.36 8.61
C PRO A 319 -15.90 6.02 8.78
N CYS A 320 -16.39 6.07 10.03
CA CYS A 320 -17.81 5.87 10.31
C CYS A 320 -18.57 7.11 9.86
N THR A 321 -19.21 7.05 8.69
CA THR A 321 -20.12 8.10 8.22
C THR A 321 -21.55 7.67 8.49
N GLU A 322 -22.31 8.46 9.24
CA GLU A 322 -23.72 8.21 9.56
C GLU A 322 -24.66 8.26 8.32
N GLU A 323 -24.13 8.60 7.13
CA GLU A 323 -24.91 8.93 5.92
C GLU A 323 -24.58 8.07 4.68
N CYS A 324 -24.24 6.78 4.82
CA CYS A 324 -24.18 5.89 3.64
C CYS A 324 -25.49 5.08 3.52
N GLU A 325 -26.40 5.54 2.65
CA GLU A 325 -27.71 4.89 2.39
C GLU A 325 -27.60 3.53 1.69
N ASP A 326 -26.40 3.11 1.27
CA ASP A 326 -26.18 1.85 0.56
C ASP A 326 -25.92 0.69 1.53
N ALA A 327 -27.00 0.03 1.96
CA ALA A 327 -27.01 -1.12 2.87
C ALA A 327 -26.23 -2.37 2.38
N GLU A 328 -25.54 -2.32 1.23
CA GLU A 328 -24.82 -3.44 0.63
C GLU A 328 -23.30 -3.41 0.81
N GLU A 329 -22.74 -2.35 1.40
CA GLU A 329 -21.30 -2.18 1.58
C GLU A 329 -20.75 -3.03 2.74
N PHE A 330 -19.65 -3.75 2.52
CA PHE A 330 -19.01 -4.55 3.56
C PHE A 330 -18.26 -3.67 4.55
N ASP A 331 -18.66 -3.75 5.82
CA ASP A 331 -18.05 -3.03 6.92
C ASP A 331 -17.44 -4.02 7.93
N ILE A 332 -16.13 -3.91 8.16
CA ILE A 332 -15.42 -4.75 9.13
C ILE A 332 -15.98 -4.55 10.56
N ARG A 333 -16.52 -3.37 10.87
CA ARG A 333 -17.12 -3.06 12.19
C ARG A 333 -18.40 -3.84 12.46
N ALA A 334 -19.05 -4.38 11.42
CA ALA A 334 -20.23 -5.24 11.59
C ALA A 334 -19.86 -6.65 12.07
N GLU A 335 -18.59 -7.06 11.92
CA GLU A 335 -18.11 -8.38 12.30
C GLU A 335 -17.83 -8.45 13.81
N LYS A 336 -18.34 -9.48 14.49
CA LYS A 336 -18.11 -9.64 15.93
C LYS A 336 -16.64 -9.87 16.25
N GLU A 337 -15.95 -10.65 15.41
CA GLU A 337 -14.55 -11.00 15.55
C GLU A 337 -13.65 -9.76 15.54
N PHE A 338 -14.04 -8.69 14.84
CA PHE A 338 -13.35 -7.40 14.91
C PHE A 338 -13.33 -6.88 16.35
N TRP A 339 -14.49 -6.77 17.00
CA TRP A 339 -14.59 -6.25 18.37
C TRP A 339 -13.92 -7.15 19.40
N ASP A 340 -14.04 -8.46 19.23
CA ASP A 340 -13.33 -9.44 20.07
C ASP A 340 -11.80 -9.26 19.96
N GLU A 341 -11.31 -8.94 18.77
CA GLU A 341 -9.89 -8.68 18.54
C GLU A 341 -9.42 -7.37 19.18
N ILE A 342 -10.17 -6.28 19.01
CA ILE A 342 -9.84 -5.00 19.65
C ILE A 342 -9.81 -5.14 21.17
N LYS A 343 -10.81 -5.82 21.74
CA LYS A 343 -10.84 -6.13 23.17
C LYS A 343 -9.61 -6.93 23.60
N ARG A 344 -9.22 -7.93 22.81
CA ARG A 344 -8.02 -8.75 23.07
C ARG A 344 -6.75 -7.92 23.03
N GLY A 345 -6.67 -6.92 22.15
CA GLY A 345 -5.55 -5.99 22.02
C GLY A 345 -5.44 -4.96 23.15
N LEU A 346 -6.58 -4.47 23.68
CA LEU A 346 -6.61 -3.57 24.85
C LEU A 346 -6.05 -4.21 26.12
N VAL A 347 -6.13 -5.53 26.26
CA VAL A 347 -5.60 -6.25 27.43
C VAL A 347 -4.27 -6.97 27.15
N ASP A 348 -3.61 -6.62 26.04
CA ASP A 348 -2.37 -7.23 25.60
C ASP A 348 -1.20 -6.89 26.53
N LYS A 349 -0.19 -7.76 26.58
CA LYS A 349 1.01 -7.55 27.39
C LYS A 349 1.88 -6.44 26.82
N GLU A 350 1.92 -6.30 25.50
CA GLU A 350 2.71 -5.27 24.83
C GLU A 350 2.00 -3.91 24.88
N GLY A 351 2.66 -2.91 25.44
CA GLY A 351 2.10 -1.54 25.51
C GLY A 351 1.81 -0.94 24.13
N LEU A 352 2.63 -1.25 23.12
CA LEU A 352 2.39 -0.80 21.75
C LEU A 352 1.11 -1.37 21.16
N VAL A 353 0.81 -2.65 21.39
CA VAL A 353 -0.43 -3.30 20.93
C VAL A 353 -1.64 -2.71 21.63
N ARG A 354 -1.54 -2.44 22.94
CA ARG A 354 -2.60 -1.76 23.70
C ARG A 354 -2.93 -0.38 23.13
N LYS A 355 -1.90 0.45 22.90
CA LYS A 355 -2.05 1.79 22.32
C LYS A 355 -2.64 1.75 20.91
N GLN A 356 -2.16 0.83 20.09
CA GLN A 356 -2.67 0.64 18.73
C GLN A 356 -4.14 0.19 18.73
N SER A 357 -4.50 -0.75 19.59
CA SER A 357 -5.89 -1.23 19.71
C SER A 357 -6.83 -0.13 20.19
N LEU A 358 -6.37 0.70 21.12
CA LEU A 358 -7.12 1.88 21.57
C LEU A 358 -7.32 2.89 20.43
N GLN A 359 -6.29 3.14 19.60
CA GLN A 359 -6.43 4.03 18.44
C GLN A 359 -7.45 3.48 17.43
N ILE A 360 -7.41 2.17 17.16
CA ILE A 360 -8.37 1.51 16.28
C ILE A 360 -9.79 1.61 16.85
N LEU A 361 -9.96 1.43 18.16
CA LEU A 361 -11.24 1.62 18.85
C LEU A 361 -11.77 3.05 18.66
N LYS A 362 -10.94 4.07 18.92
CA LYS A 362 -11.30 5.49 18.75
C LYS A 362 -11.75 5.78 17.31
N ASN A 363 -10.98 5.31 16.33
CA ASN A 363 -11.29 5.50 14.91
C ASN A 363 -12.58 4.77 14.51
N ALA A 364 -12.82 3.56 15.02
CA ALA A 364 -14.01 2.77 14.70
C ALA A 364 -15.29 3.43 15.23
N LEU A 365 -15.20 4.14 16.37
CA LEU A 365 -16.30 4.84 17.01
C LEU A 365 -16.42 6.31 16.60
N ASN A 366 -15.49 6.81 15.78
CA ASN A 366 -15.37 8.24 15.42
C ASN A 366 -15.21 9.19 16.63
N ILE A 367 -14.66 8.67 17.73
CA ILE A 367 -14.38 9.46 18.95
C ILE A 367 -12.99 10.09 18.78
N ASN A 368 -12.92 11.12 17.95
CA ASN A 368 -11.73 11.96 17.87
C ASN A 368 -11.86 13.13 18.84
N GLY A 369 -10.85 13.29 19.70
CA GLY A 369 -10.85 14.25 20.80
C GLY A 369 -10.97 15.69 20.33
N GLY A 370 -12.19 16.23 20.35
CA GLY A 370 -12.45 17.61 19.99
C GLY A 370 -13.93 18.04 20.12
N SER A 371 -14.27 18.60 21.29
CA SER A 371 -15.42 19.47 21.62
C SER A 371 -16.66 18.84 22.28
N PRO A 372 -17.51 19.63 23.00
CA PRO A 372 -17.34 19.96 24.41
C PRO A 372 -18.43 19.42 25.33
N SER A 373 -18.05 19.34 26.59
CA SER A 373 -18.77 18.86 27.77
C SER A 373 -20.10 19.54 28.09
N SER A 374 -21.05 18.75 28.61
CA SER A 374 -22.06 19.13 29.62
C SER A 374 -22.77 17.85 30.08
N SER A 375 -23.30 17.65 31.30
CA SER A 375 -23.18 18.30 32.61
C SER A 375 -23.83 17.34 33.63
N GLY A 376 -23.52 17.50 34.92
CA GLY A 376 -24.48 17.23 36.00
C GLY A 376 -24.35 15.89 36.73
N VAL A 377 -23.66 15.92 37.88
CA VAL A 377 -23.64 14.86 38.90
C VAL A 377 -24.91 14.92 39.75
N SER A 378 -25.50 13.77 40.08
CA SER A 378 -26.26 13.58 41.33
C SER A 378 -26.35 12.09 41.69
N GLU A 379 -25.75 11.71 42.82
CA GLU A 379 -25.93 10.40 43.47
C GLU A 379 -27.35 10.28 44.06
N ILE A 380 -27.96 9.08 44.02
CA ILE A 380 -28.76 8.49 45.13
C ILE A 380 -28.92 6.97 44.88
N LYS A 381 -28.81 6.21 45.98
CA LYS A 381 -28.74 4.74 46.10
C LYS A 381 -30.10 4.02 45.94
N LEU A 382 -30.12 2.79 45.38
CA LEU A 382 -30.39 1.49 46.07
C LEU A 382 -30.64 0.29 45.10
N CYS A 383 -30.63 -0.93 45.68
CA CYS A 383 -30.69 -2.34 45.19
C CYS A 383 -31.78 -2.71 44.16
N GLU A 384 -31.76 -3.83 43.39
CA GLU A 384 -31.32 -5.23 43.64
C GLU A 384 -31.25 -6.04 42.30
N ARG A 385 -30.19 -6.84 42.09
CA ARG A 385 -30.11 -8.30 41.81
C ARG A 385 -30.70 -8.83 40.49
N GLU A 386 -29.83 -9.33 39.60
CA GLU A 386 -30.10 -10.55 38.82
C GLU A 386 -28.86 -11.16 38.11
N SER A 387 -29.08 -12.36 37.56
CA SER A 387 -28.23 -13.57 37.54
C SER A 387 -27.01 -13.65 36.60
N ILE A 388 -26.07 -14.55 36.92
CA ILE A 388 -24.76 -14.76 36.27
C ILE A 388 -24.85 -15.73 35.08
N PRO A 389 -24.28 -15.42 33.88
CA PRO A 389 -24.16 -16.38 32.78
C PRO A 389 -22.98 -17.35 32.99
N ARG A 390 -23.18 -18.62 32.59
CA ARG A 390 -22.22 -19.72 32.76
C ARG A 390 -21.23 -19.77 31.59
N GLY A 391 -19.92 -19.71 31.87
CA GLY A 391 -18.86 -19.91 30.85
C GLY A 391 -17.57 -19.07 31.02
N MET A 392 -17.53 -18.11 31.95
CA MET A 392 -16.41 -17.16 32.08
C MET A 392 -15.14 -17.76 32.70
N THR A 393 -13.98 -17.34 32.16
CA THR A 393 -12.64 -17.55 32.75
C THR A 393 -12.46 -16.78 34.06
N LYS A 394 -11.48 -17.16 34.90
CA LYS A 394 -11.23 -16.48 36.21
C LYS A 394 -10.99 -14.96 36.08
N ARG A 395 -10.32 -14.53 35.00
CA ARG A 395 -10.06 -13.11 34.72
C ARG A 395 -11.34 -12.39 34.32
N GLU A 396 -12.17 -13.01 33.49
CA GLU A 396 -13.49 -12.47 33.13
C GLU A 396 -14.43 -12.42 34.33
N GLN A 397 -14.39 -13.41 35.22
CA GLN A 397 -15.16 -13.39 36.47
C GLN A 397 -14.70 -12.27 37.41
N TRP A 398 -13.39 -11.97 37.46
CA TRP A 398 -12.90 -10.84 38.24
C TRP A 398 -13.32 -9.52 37.59
N ALA A 399 -13.16 -9.37 36.28
CA ALA A 399 -13.60 -8.20 35.55
C ALA A 399 -15.11 -7.97 35.67
N ASP A 400 -15.93 -9.03 35.60
CA ASP A 400 -17.38 -8.96 35.74
C ASP A 400 -17.79 -8.64 37.18
N LYS A 401 -17.07 -9.17 38.18
CA LYS A 401 -17.25 -8.78 39.60
C LYS A 401 -16.85 -7.33 39.86
N GLU A 402 -15.75 -6.88 39.29
CA GLU A 402 -15.24 -5.52 39.41
C GLU A 402 -16.19 -4.53 38.72
N ALA A 403 -16.63 -4.85 37.50
CA ALA A 403 -17.65 -4.11 36.77
C ALA A 403 -18.95 -4.01 37.57
N LYS A 404 -19.45 -5.13 38.11
CA LYS A 404 -20.64 -5.16 38.99
C LYS A 404 -20.44 -4.36 40.28
N SER A 405 -19.24 -4.40 40.87
CA SER A 405 -18.86 -3.62 42.06
C SER A 405 -18.86 -2.11 41.77
N MET A 406 -18.42 -1.73 40.57
CA MET A 406 -18.43 -0.35 40.08
C MET A 406 -19.77 0.08 39.45
N GLY A 407 -20.80 -0.78 39.46
CA GLY A 407 -22.12 -0.50 38.88
C GLY A 407 -22.19 -0.57 37.35
N VAL A 408 -21.11 -0.95 36.68
CA VAL A 408 -21.05 -1.20 35.23
C VAL A 408 -21.89 -2.44 34.92
N GLY A 409 -23.06 -2.24 34.32
CA GLY A 409 -24.07 -3.27 34.03
C GLY A 409 -25.43 -3.06 34.70
N LYS A 410 -25.57 -2.12 35.66
CA LYS A 410 -26.89 -1.67 36.18
C LYS A 410 -27.58 -0.63 35.28
N ILE A 411 -26.92 -0.19 34.21
CA ILE A 411 -27.34 0.95 33.38
C ILE A 411 -28.51 0.59 32.45
N CYS A 412 -28.82 -0.69 32.24
CA CYS A 412 -29.72 -1.09 31.14
C CYS A 412 -31.21 -1.28 31.48
N ASN A 413 -31.68 -1.03 32.71
CA ASN A 413 -33.09 -1.25 33.07
C ASN A 413 -33.75 -0.07 33.81
N SER A 414 -33.60 1.16 33.31
CA SER A 414 -34.56 2.22 33.62
C SER A 414 -34.67 3.20 32.47
N ASP A 415 -35.89 3.38 31.98
CA ASP A 415 -36.29 4.09 30.76
C ASP A 415 -35.96 5.60 30.68
N ASP A 416 -35.08 6.18 31.51
CA ASP A 416 -34.94 7.66 31.53
C ASP A 416 -33.56 8.29 31.87
N LEU A 417 -32.43 7.60 31.65
CA LEU A 417 -31.11 8.27 31.59
C LEU A 417 -30.26 7.72 30.44
N TYR A 418 -30.65 8.06 29.21
CA TYR A 418 -29.90 7.73 28.01
C TYR A 418 -28.62 8.58 27.93
N LEU A 419 -27.54 8.14 28.57
CA LEU A 419 -26.22 8.38 27.95
C LEU A 419 -26.34 7.79 26.54
N ASN A 420 -26.15 8.61 25.51
CA ASN A 420 -26.09 8.06 24.17
C ASN A 420 -24.94 7.04 24.14
N SER A 421 -25.05 5.99 23.32
CA SER A 421 -24.04 4.93 23.22
C SER A 421 -22.64 5.50 23.04
N HIS A 422 -22.53 6.63 22.35
CA HIS A 422 -21.30 7.41 22.16
C HIS A 422 -20.66 7.88 23.48
N GLN A 423 -21.39 8.53 24.39
CA GLN A 423 -20.89 9.02 25.68
C GLN A 423 -20.42 7.89 26.60
N GLN A 424 -21.07 6.71 26.51
CA GLN A 424 -20.62 5.53 27.26
C GLN A 424 -19.23 5.08 26.81
N TRP A 425 -18.98 5.12 25.50
CA TRP A 425 -17.67 4.81 24.92
C TRP A 425 -16.62 5.88 25.24
N GLU A 426 -16.97 7.16 25.23
CA GLU A 426 -16.08 8.25 25.64
C GLU A 426 -15.63 8.07 27.10
N ALA A 427 -16.57 7.78 28.01
CA ALA A 427 -16.25 7.51 29.41
C ALA A 427 -15.35 6.28 29.57
N PHE A 428 -15.60 5.21 28.81
CA PHE A 428 -14.76 4.01 28.81
C PHE A 428 -13.32 4.32 28.36
N ILE A 429 -13.16 5.05 27.25
CA ILE A 429 -11.85 5.44 26.70
C ILE A 429 -11.08 6.27 27.72
N LEU A 430 -11.72 7.27 28.32
CA LEU A 430 -11.11 8.14 29.32
C LEU A 430 -10.65 7.36 30.55
N LEU A 431 -11.49 6.44 31.07
CA LEU A 431 -11.11 5.58 32.18
C LEU A 431 -9.93 4.68 31.83
N TYR A 432 -9.92 4.11 30.62
CA TYR A 432 -8.84 3.25 30.16
C TYR A 432 -7.50 4.01 30.11
N GLU A 433 -7.49 5.23 29.57
CA GLU A 433 -6.29 6.09 29.51
C GLU A 433 -5.82 6.51 30.90
N MET A 434 -6.74 6.93 31.78
CA MET A 434 -6.41 7.29 33.16
C MET A 434 -5.80 6.13 33.94
N LEU A 435 -6.24 4.90 33.72
CA LEU A 435 -5.68 3.72 34.39
C LEU A 435 -4.22 3.46 33.99
N GLU A 436 -3.85 3.76 32.74
CA GLU A 436 -2.45 3.67 32.28
C GLU A 436 -1.58 4.75 32.94
N GLU A 437 -2.07 5.99 33.03
CA GLU A 437 -1.37 7.11 33.69
C GLU A 437 -1.24 6.90 35.21
N TYR A 438 -2.28 6.38 35.86
CA TYR A 438 -2.28 6.10 37.29
C TYR A 438 -1.17 5.12 37.69
N GLY A 439 -0.90 4.11 36.86
CA GLY A 439 0.23 3.19 37.05
C GLY A 439 1.58 3.91 37.08
N THR A 440 1.78 4.89 36.18
CA THR A 440 3.00 5.71 36.13
C THR A 440 3.14 6.56 37.39
N HIS A 441 2.07 7.25 37.81
CA HIS A 441 2.08 8.07 39.02
C HIS A 441 2.31 7.26 40.30
N LEU A 442 1.77 6.05 40.40
CA LEU A 442 2.07 5.14 41.50
C LEU A 442 3.55 4.77 41.55
N VAL A 443 4.16 4.48 40.39
CA VAL A 443 5.59 4.18 40.30
C VAL A 443 6.41 5.40 40.70
N GLU A 444 6.09 6.60 40.22
CA GLU A 444 6.80 7.83 40.59
C GLU A 444 6.70 8.14 42.09
N ALA A 445 5.49 8.04 42.66
CA ALA A 445 5.27 8.26 44.09
C ALA A 445 6.01 7.24 44.95
N ALA A 446 5.93 5.95 44.59
CA ALA A 446 6.63 4.89 45.29
C ALA A 446 8.15 5.00 45.12
N TRP A 447 8.64 5.32 43.92
CA TRP A 447 10.06 5.50 43.62
C TRP A 447 10.65 6.63 44.46
N ASN A 448 9.98 7.79 44.50
CA ASN A 448 10.41 8.91 45.33
C ASN A 448 10.49 8.48 46.79
N HIS A 449 9.47 7.80 47.32
CA HIS A 449 9.49 7.35 48.71
C HIS A 449 10.58 6.31 49.00
N GLN A 450 10.78 5.32 48.12
CA GLN A 450 11.76 4.24 48.30
C GLN A 450 13.21 4.72 48.11
N VAL A 451 13.46 5.60 47.13
CA VAL A 451 14.78 6.18 46.88
C VAL A 451 15.15 7.18 47.97
N TRP A 452 14.24 8.03 48.43
CA TRP A 452 14.49 8.89 49.59
C TRP A 452 14.88 8.10 50.83
N HIS A 453 14.17 7.00 51.11
CA HIS A 453 14.48 6.13 52.24
C HIS A 453 15.87 5.48 52.13
N ARG A 454 16.30 5.15 50.91
CA ARG A 454 17.61 4.52 50.65
C ARG A 454 18.76 5.54 50.65
N VAL A 455 18.53 6.76 50.17
CA VAL A 455 19.51 7.85 50.20
C VAL A 455 19.75 8.32 51.63
N TYR A 456 18.70 8.47 52.45
CA TYR A 456 18.87 8.73 53.89
C TYR A 456 19.65 7.63 54.59
N PHE A 457 19.36 6.36 54.30
CA PHE A 457 20.08 5.23 54.88
C PHE A 457 21.57 5.20 54.50
N ILE A 458 21.94 5.64 53.29
CA ILE A 458 23.35 5.75 52.86
C ILE A 458 24.04 6.97 53.46
N LEU A 459 23.32 8.09 53.63
CA LEU A 459 23.84 9.30 54.26
C LEU A 459 24.05 9.12 55.77
N ASP A 460 23.17 8.40 56.47
CA ASP A 460 23.34 8.04 57.88
C ASP A 460 24.52 7.08 58.10
N PHE A 461 24.83 6.20 57.13
CA PHE A 461 26.01 5.34 57.20
C PHE A 461 27.34 6.06 56.90
N SER A 462 27.31 7.23 56.25
CA SER A 462 28.52 8.01 55.96
C SER A 462 28.86 9.03 57.05
N THR A 463 27.98 9.24 58.02
CA THR A 463 28.20 10.11 59.19
C THR A 463 28.65 9.35 60.43
N GLU A 464 28.67 8.01 60.39
CA GLU A 464 29.13 7.14 61.49
C GLU A 464 30.50 6.45 61.23
N SER A 465 31.28 6.87 60.22
CA SER A 465 32.65 6.37 59.97
C SER A 465 33.74 7.34 60.35
#